data_AF-A0A6L2Q5R1-F1
#
_entry.id   AF-A0A6L2Q5R1-F1
#
_cell.length_a   1.000
_cell.length_b   1.000
_cell.length_c   1.000
_cell.angle_alpha   90.00
_cell.angle_beta   90.00
_cell.angle_gamma   90.00
#
_symmetry.space_group_name_H-M   'P 1'
#
loop_
_entity.id
_entity.type
_entity.pdbx_description
1 polymer ?
#
loop_
_entity_poly.entity_id
_entity_poly.type
_entity_poly.pdbx_seq_one_letter_code
_entity_poly.pdbx_strand_id
1 'polypeptide(L)'
;MFYKLMLFWLHNPQVGELTLIGAVPAEALWKGVTSVSNAGRKRGRGKGVGKKIAKNLNRGQIIGVGKDNIIWPGLTVPVIRGRELVQQQKLPEDPEREKKLIKLRDDMGHFRPLKLSPIERGWSGTKMPGRSIGPPDPVGEETFEGFDTKVLELKSVFNMEGNMGRRRQISAFVVTGNKNGSAGIALGKAAEAKVALRKAKNRAGQKLLYIEIFNNHTVYHDFFCQFGKTKIFVTKKPEGYGLVCHRAIKTSCEVIGIKDLYAKVEGPTNLQHIVKAFLIGLLQQKTHQMLAEEKKLHVVEFRKENDYFPTVVASPPICRKQAQVKPYEVMDYTQYALGDRVFLRKKKEPPFFTKLPSWENYLKKAQYTRNRNKVKVSLLAEYGQVQSFYAEKYPECVQGYRRPQETVAE
;
A
#
# COMPACT_ATOMS: atom_id res chain seq x y z
N MET A 1 29.06 22.70 -28.57
CA MET A 1 29.94 21.59 -29.01
C MET A 1 29.72 21.19 -30.48
N PHE A 2 28.50 21.28 -31.02
CA PHE A 2 28.25 21.06 -32.46
C PHE A 2 28.98 22.06 -33.36
N TYR A 3 29.00 23.35 -33.02
CA TYR A 3 29.75 24.37 -33.77
C TYR A 3 31.28 24.20 -33.71
N LYS A 4 31.83 23.67 -32.60
CA LYS A 4 33.28 23.41 -32.48
C LYS A 4 33.71 22.13 -33.20
N LEU A 5 32.80 21.17 -33.39
CA LEU A 5 33.04 19.99 -34.24
C LEU A 5 32.95 20.34 -35.72
N MET A 6 32.07 21.27 -36.10
CA MET A 6 31.96 21.75 -37.49
C MET A 6 33.20 22.52 -37.93
N LEU A 7 33.76 23.37 -37.05
CA LEU A 7 35.00 24.10 -37.32
C LEU A 7 36.25 23.22 -37.33
N PHE A 8 36.29 22.13 -36.54
CA PHE A 8 37.41 21.17 -36.60
C PHE A 8 37.39 20.33 -37.89
N TRP A 9 36.22 20.18 -38.52
CA TRP A 9 36.04 19.48 -39.79
C TRP A 9 36.43 20.33 -41.01
N LEU A 10 36.36 21.65 -40.89
CA LEU A 10 36.70 22.60 -41.96
C LEU A 10 38.21 22.90 -42.10
N HIS A 11 39.06 22.37 -41.20
CA HIS A 11 40.50 22.70 -41.16
C HIS A 11 41.43 21.48 -41.26
N ASN A 12 40.92 20.28 -41.55
CA ASN A 12 41.72 19.07 -41.75
C ASN A 12 41.34 18.38 -43.07
N PRO A 13 42.10 18.55 -44.16
CA PRO A 13 41.82 17.93 -45.46
C PRO A 13 42.32 16.47 -45.53
N GLN A 14 42.29 15.74 -44.41
CA GLN A 14 42.61 14.31 -44.32
C GLN A 14 41.50 13.50 -43.64
N VAL A 15 40.24 13.86 -43.89
CA VAL A 15 39.13 12.94 -43.64
C VAL A 15 38.77 12.33 -44.98
N GLY A 16 39.36 11.16 -45.26
CA GLY A 16 39.11 10.41 -46.47
C GLY A 16 37.61 10.22 -46.69
N GLU A 17 37.20 10.32 -47.96
CA GLU A 17 35.86 9.96 -48.41
C GLU A 17 35.44 8.64 -47.74
N LEU A 18 34.25 8.61 -47.13
CA LEU A 18 33.67 7.39 -46.58
C LEU A 18 33.41 6.43 -47.75
N THR A 19 34.42 5.65 -48.09
CA THR A 19 34.31 4.58 -49.06
C THR A 19 33.41 3.49 -48.49
N LEU A 20 32.74 2.75 -49.38
CA LEU A 20 31.80 1.69 -49.03
C LEU A 20 32.42 0.64 -48.09
N ILE A 21 33.74 0.47 -48.14
CA ILE A 21 34.55 -0.44 -47.31
C ILE A 21 34.69 0.07 -45.86
N GLY A 22 34.62 1.38 -45.63
CA GLY A 22 34.70 2.00 -44.30
C GLY A 22 33.38 2.11 -43.54
N ALA A 23 32.25 1.70 -44.15
CA ALA A 23 30.94 1.77 -43.52
C ALA A 23 30.80 0.72 -42.40
N VAL A 24 30.33 1.16 -41.24
CA VAL A 24 30.19 0.31 -40.04
C VAL A 24 28.70 0.05 -39.77
N PRO A 25 28.30 -1.15 -39.31
CA PRO A 25 26.91 -1.43 -38.95
C PRO A 25 26.35 -0.43 -37.92
N ALA A 26 25.05 -0.14 -38.05
CA ALA A 26 24.34 0.81 -37.19
C ALA A 26 24.49 0.49 -35.70
N GLU A 27 24.57 -0.79 -35.32
CA GLU A 27 24.76 -1.22 -33.93
C GLU A 27 26.08 -0.71 -33.33
N ALA A 28 27.17 -0.75 -34.09
CA ALA A 28 28.46 -0.27 -33.64
C ALA A 28 28.49 1.26 -33.54
N LEU A 29 27.86 1.96 -34.50
CA LEU A 29 27.67 3.41 -34.45
C LEU A 29 26.88 3.83 -33.20
N TRP A 30 25.74 3.18 -32.95
CA TRP A 30 24.92 3.45 -31.78
C TRP A 30 25.62 3.07 -30.47
N LYS A 31 26.42 2.01 -30.46
CA LYS A 31 27.28 1.64 -29.32
C LYS A 31 28.28 2.75 -29.03
N GLY A 32 28.93 3.32 -30.04
CA GLY A 32 29.83 4.48 -29.87
C GLY A 32 29.11 5.70 -29.28
N VAL A 33 27.93 6.03 -29.79
CA VAL A 33 27.17 7.24 -29.38
C VAL A 33 26.52 7.13 -28.00
N THR A 34 26.00 5.95 -27.65
CA THR A 34 25.21 5.73 -26.42
C THR A 34 26.00 5.12 -25.26
N SER A 35 27.15 4.51 -25.53
CA SER A 35 27.96 3.93 -24.48
C SER A 35 28.60 5.01 -23.61
N VAL A 36 28.86 4.63 -22.37
CA VAL A 36 29.67 5.41 -21.43
C VAL A 36 31.04 4.77 -21.40
N SER A 37 32.09 5.54 -21.16
CA SER A 37 33.42 5.00 -20.89
C SER A 37 33.37 3.89 -19.83
N ASN A 38 34.24 2.89 -19.93
CA ASN A 38 34.25 1.76 -18.97
C ASN A 38 34.39 2.23 -17.52
N ALA A 39 35.19 3.27 -17.27
CA ALA A 39 35.30 3.92 -15.97
C ALA A 39 33.98 4.59 -15.53
N GLY A 40 33.30 5.28 -16.45
CA GLY A 40 32.00 5.90 -16.19
C GLY A 40 30.89 4.89 -15.91
N ARG A 41 30.86 3.76 -16.64
CA ARG A 41 29.93 2.64 -16.43
C ARG A 41 30.14 1.96 -15.08
N LYS A 42 31.40 1.72 -14.68
CA LYS A 42 31.72 1.06 -13.40
C LYS A 42 31.42 1.93 -12.18
N ARG A 43 31.74 3.23 -12.23
CA ARG A 43 31.69 4.13 -11.05
C ARG A 43 30.53 5.14 -11.07
N GLY A 44 29.70 5.13 -12.11
CA GLY A 44 28.54 6.03 -12.20
C GLY A 44 28.90 7.51 -12.37
N ARG A 45 30.00 7.82 -13.09
CA ARG A 45 30.46 9.21 -13.30
C ARG A 45 29.59 9.99 -14.31
N GLY A 46 28.79 9.30 -15.11
CA GLY A 46 27.89 9.92 -16.09
C GLY A 46 26.58 10.37 -15.46
N LYS A 47 26.11 11.57 -15.80
CA LYS A 47 24.77 12.05 -15.44
C LYS A 47 23.72 11.29 -16.28
N GLY A 48 22.61 10.90 -15.66
CA GLY A 48 21.50 10.23 -16.37
C GLY A 48 20.65 11.15 -17.24
N VAL A 49 20.75 12.47 -17.03
CA VAL A 49 19.99 13.49 -17.78
C VAL A 49 20.60 13.67 -19.17
N GLY A 50 19.75 13.70 -20.20
CA GLY A 50 20.19 13.88 -21.59
C GLY A 50 20.79 12.63 -22.24
N LYS A 51 20.55 11.44 -21.67
CA LYS A 51 21.00 10.17 -22.27
C LYS A 51 20.44 10.03 -23.68
N LYS A 52 21.32 9.94 -24.68
CA LYS A 52 20.92 9.63 -26.05
C LYS A 52 20.38 8.20 -26.10
N ILE A 53 19.19 8.06 -26.68
CA ILE A 53 18.54 6.76 -26.88
C ILE A 53 18.83 6.33 -28.31
N ALA A 54 19.27 5.08 -28.49
CA ALA A 54 19.46 4.52 -29.82
C ALA A 54 18.10 4.47 -30.55
N LYS A 55 18.03 5.09 -31.72
CA LYS A 55 16.85 5.03 -32.58
C LYS A 55 17.03 3.90 -33.58
N ASN A 56 16.05 3.02 -33.68
CA ASN A 56 16.06 2.00 -34.73
C ASN A 56 15.65 2.65 -36.06
N LEU A 57 16.63 2.82 -36.95
CA LEU A 57 16.45 3.48 -38.26
C LEU A 57 15.75 2.59 -39.28
N ASN A 58 15.73 1.27 -39.06
CA ASN A 58 15.11 0.30 -39.97
C ASN A 58 13.60 0.19 -39.73
N ARG A 59 13.12 0.64 -38.57
CA ARG A 59 11.69 0.60 -38.23
C ARG A 59 10.96 1.64 -39.09
N GLY A 60 9.94 1.21 -39.83
CA GLY A 60 9.16 2.09 -40.71
C GLY A 60 9.70 2.24 -42.13
N GLN A 61 10.77 1.52 -42.48
CA GLN A 61 11.28 1.41 -43.85
C GLN A 61 10.72 0.16 -44.52
N ILE A 62 10.34 0.27 -45.80
CA ILE A 62 9.86 -0.83 -46.64
C ILE A 62 10.92 -1.10 -47.69
N ILE A 63 11.23 -2.37 -47.92
CA ILE A 63 12.22 -2.79 -48.93
C ILE A 63 11.71 -2.37 -50.32
N GLY A 64 12.59 -1.77 -51.12
CA GLY A 64 12.23 -1.24 -52.45
C GLY A 64 11.67 0.19 -52.43
N VAL A 65 11.40 0.78 -51.26
CA VAL A 65 10.98 2.19 -51.14
C VAL A 65 12.19 3.08 -50.87
N GLY A 66 12.52 3.95 -51.83
CA GLY A 66 13.62 4.92 -51.75
C GLY A 66 13.18 6.36 -51.95
N LYS A 67 14.16 7.26 -52.09
CA LYS A 67 13.94 8.67 -52.47
C LYS A 67 13.31 8.76 -53.86
N ASP A 68 13.83 7.98 -54.81
CA ASP A 68 13.21 7.80 -56.10
C ASP A 68 11.96 6.94 -55.98
N ASN A 69 10.84 7.45 -56.52
CA ASN A 69 9.56 6.75 -56.53
C ASN A 69 9.54 5.68 -57.62
N ILE A 70 10.20 4.54 -57.38
CA ILE A 70 10.27 3.43 -58.33
C ILE A 70 9.35 2.30 -57.87
N ILE A 71 8.57 1.75 -58.80
CA ILE A 71 7.81 0.51 -58.61
C ILE A 71 8.72 -0.66 -58.90
N TRP A 72 8.97 -1.48 -57.89
CA TRP A 72 9.67 -2.75 -58.04
C TRP A 72 8.65 -3.91 -58.01
N PRO A 73 8.38 -4.58 -59.14
CA PRO A 73 7.50 -5.75 -59.15
C PRO A 73 8.09 -6.87 -58.29
N GLY A 74 7.28 -7.42 -57.39
CA GLY A 74 7.68 -8.44 -56.41
C GLY A 74 8.26 -7.89 -55.10
N LEU A 75 8.61 -6.61 -55.02
CA LEU A 75 9.13 -5.96 -53.79
C LEU A 75 8.13 -4.95 -53.23
N THR A 76 7.74 -3.95 -54.02
CA THR A 76 6.84 -2.87 -53.58
C THR A 76 5.40 -3.11 -54.02
N VAL A 77 5.21 -3.76 -55.18
CA VAL A 77 3.91 -4.07 -55.78
C VAL A 77 3.94 -5.54 -56.22
N PRO A 78 2.83 -6.30 -56.16
CA PRO A 78 2.78 -7.64 -56.73
C PRO A 78 3.17 -7.65 -58.21
N VAL A 79 3.79 -8.75 -58.65
CA VAL A 79 4.28 -8.94 -60.03
C VAL A 79 3.14 -8.87 -61.06
N ILE A 80 1.92 -9.24 -60.66
CA ILE A 80 0.72 -9.20 -61.50
C ILE A 80 -0.31 -8.29 -60.83
N ARG A 81 -0.88 -7.36 -61.60
CA ARG A 81 -2.00 -6.51 -61.17
C ARG A 81 -3.15 -6.69 -62.15
N GLY A 82 -4.22 -7.38 -61.72
CA GLY A 82 -5.31 -7.75 -62.61
C GLY A 82 -4.86 -8.79 -63.63
N ARG A 83 -4.90 -8.45 -64.93
CA ARG A 83 -4.44 -9.31 -66.04
C ARG A 83 -3.07 -8.93 -66.59
N GLU A 84 -2.46 -7.87 -66.08
CA GLU A 84 -1.23 -7.31 -66.63
C GLU A 84 -0.02 -7.59 -65.74
N LEU A 85 1.09 -7.91 -66.39
CA LEU A 85 2.40 -8.04 -65.75
C LEU A 85 2.94 -6.63 -65.44
N VAL A 86 3.20 -6.35 -64.16
CA VAL A 86 3.70 -5.04 -63.73
C VAL A 86 5.18 -4.94 -64.07
N GLN A 87 5.54 -3.96 -64.91
CA GLN A 87 6.93 -3.64 -65.22
C GLN A 87 7.51 -2.63 -64.23
N GLN A 88 8.84 -2.58 -64.13
CA GLN A 88 9.53 -1.57 -63.34
C GLN A 88 9.29 -0.19 -63.96
N GLN A 89 8.69 0.72 -63.18
CA GLN A 89 8.38 2.08 -63.63
C GLN A 89 8.79 3.10 -62.58
N LYS A 90 9.44 4.18 -63.01
CA LYS A 90 9.64 5.38 -62.18
C LYS A 90 8.39 6.24 -62.26
N LEU A 91 7.70 6.38 -61.14
CA LEU A 91 6.56 7.29 -60.97
C LEU A 91 7.07 8.73 -60.76
N PRO A 92 6.24 9.75 -61.05
CA PRO A 92 6.57 11.13 -60.71
C PRO A 92 6.83 11.29 -59.21
N GLU A 93 7.64 12.31 -58.88
CA GLU A 93 7.96 12.65 -57.50
C GLU A 93 6.69 13.08 -56.75
N ASP A 94 6.41 12.40 -55.64
CA ASP A 94 5.27 12.69 -54.79
C ASP A 94 5.77 13.32 -53.48
N PRO A 95 5.75 14.66 -53.36
CA PRO A 95 6.26 15.35 -52.18
C PRO A 95 5.39 15.09 -50.94
N GLU A 96 4.13 14.70 -51.09
CA GLU A 96 3.26 14.36 -49.97
C GLU A 96 3.66 13.03 -49.34
N ARG A 97 3.97 12.04 -50.18
CA ARG A 97 4.50 10.75 -49.73
C ARG A 97 5.82 10.92 -48.97
N GLU A 98 6.74 11.73 -49.49
CA GLU A 98 8.02 11.98 -48.80
C GLU A 98 7.80 12.63 -47.43
N LYS A 99 6.95 13.67 -47.37
CA LYS A 99 6.56 14.30 -46.09
C LYS A 99 5.93 13.31 -45.12
N LYS A 100 5.10 12.38 -45.61
CA LYS A 100 4.48 11.33 -44.78
C LYS A 100 5.51 10.35 -44.22
N LEU A 101 6.50 9.95 -45.00
CA LEU A 101 7.60 9.10 -44.55
C LEU A 101 8.49 9.80 -43.51
N ILE A 102 8.79 11.08 -43.71
CA ILE A 102 9.54 11.90 -42.75
C ILE A 102 8.75 12.05 -41.44
N LYS A 103 7.45 12.33 -41.52
CA LYS A 103 6.58 12.45 -40.34
C LYS A 103 6.53 11.15 -39.54
N LEU A 104 6.34 10.00 -40.20
CA LEU A 104 6.38 8.69 -39.54
C LEU A 104 7.72 8.47 -38.82
N ARG A 105 8.84 8.82 -39.47
CA ARG A 105 10.18 8.73 -38.89
C ARG A 105 10.35 9.61 -37.64
N ASP A 106 9.82 10.83 -37.67
CA ASP A 106 9.95 11.79 -36.57
C ASP A 106 9.04 11.43 -35.38
N ASP A 107 7.80 11.00 -35.65
CA ASP A 107 6.84 10.57 -34.63
C ASP A 107 7.35 9.38 -33.81
N MET A 108 8.14 8.50 -34.43
CA MET A 108 8.72 7.31 -33.79
C MET A 108 9.87 7.62 -32.81
N GLY A 109 10.35 8.87 -32.76
CA GLY A 109 11.58 9.25 -32.06
C GLY A 109 11.42 9.78 -30.62
N HIS A 110 10.21 10.00 -30.12
CA HIS A 110 9.98 10.64 -28.83
C HIS A 110 9.78 9.64 -27.69
N PHE A 111 10.78 9.51 -26.81
CA PHE A 111 10.61 8.82 -25.54
C PHE A 111 9.66 9.61 -24.64
N ARG A 112 8.50 9.04 -24.34
CA ARG A 112 7.57 9.59 -23.36
C ARG A 112 7.74 8.84 -22.03
N PRO A 113 7.99 9.53 -20.91
CA PRO A 113 8.02 8.87 -19.62
C PRO A 113 6.63 8.29 -19.31
N LEU A 114 6.60 7.05 -18.83
CA LEU A 114 5.37 6.40 -18.38
C LEU A 114 4.73 7.21 -17.24
N LYS A 115 3.53 7.76 -17.48
CA LYS A 115 2.67 8.32 -16.44
C LYS A 115 1.81 7.18 -15.90
N LEU A 116 1.96 6.85 -14.63
CA LEU A 116 1.09 5.86 -13.96
C LEU A 116 -0.23 6.54 -13.59
N SER A 117 -1.32 5.79 -13.68
CA SER A 117 -2.62 6.22 -13.14
C SER A 117 -2.55 6.31 -11.61
N PRO A 118 -3.42 7.10 -10.96
CA PRO A 118 -3.47 7.17 -9.50
C PRO A 118 -3.74 5.81 -8.82
N ILE A 119 -4.42 4.89 -9.50
CA ILE A 119 -4.77 3.55 -9.00
C ILE A 119 -3.54 2.64 -9.01
N GLU A 120 -2.70 2.73 -10.04
CA GLU A 120 -1.48 1.92 -10.16
C GLU A 120 -0.30 2.47 -9.35
N ARG A 121 -0.43 3.72 -8.88
CA ARG A 121 0.58 4.40 -8.08
C ARG A 121 0.59 3.82 -6.67
N GLY A 122 1.79 3.56 -6.15
CA GLY A 122 2.00 3.21 -4.75
C GLY A 122 1.93 4.44 -3.82
N TRP A 123 2.71 4.44 -2.75
CA TRP A 123 2.65 5.52 -1.76
C TRP A 123 3.09 6.90 -2.29
N SER A 124 3.98 6.95 -3.29
CA SER A 124 4.50 8.24 -3.79
C SER A 124 4.98 8.19 -5.25
N GLY A 125 4.51 9.15 -6.04
CA GLY A 125 4.82 9.35 -7.47
C GLY A 125 4.96 8.06 -8.27
N THR A 126 6.11 7.94 -8.93
CA THR A 126 6.51 6.79 -9.73
C THR A 126 7.32 5.75 -8.92
N LYS A 127 7.42 5.90 -7.59
CA LYS A 127 8.20 4.99 -6.75
C LYS A 127 7.44 3.66 -6.57
N MET A 128 8.21 2.58 -6.44
CA MET A 128 7.68 1.22 -6.29
C MET A 128 7.00 0.92 -4.93
N PRO A 129 7.39 1.48 -3.77
CA PRO A 129 6.75 1.15 -2.50
C PRO A 129 5.24 1.42 -2.51
N GLY A 130 4.45 0.44 -2.08
CA GLY A 130 2.99 0.41 -2.11
C GLY A 130 2.38 -0.17 -3.39
N ARG A 131 3.17 -0.40 -4.45
CA ARG A 131 2.69 -0.95 -5.72
C ARG A 131 2.62 -2.49 -5.68
N SER A 132 1.63 -3.05 -6.37
CA SER A 132 1.53 -4.48 -6.66
C SER A 132 2.48 -4.89 -7.80
N ILE A 133 3.13 -6.03 -7.63
CA ILE A 133 3.98 -6.67 -8.65
C ILE A 133 3.25 -7.85 -9.32
N GLY A 134 2.18 -8.34 -8.70
CA GLY A 134 1.47 -9.56 -9.09
C GLY A 134 1.95 -10.78 -8.29
N PRO A 135 1.40 -11.97 -8.60
CA PRO A 135 1.67 -13.21 -7.87
C PRO A 135 3.12 -13.68 -8.02
N PRO A 136 3.64 -14.48 -7.08
CA PRO A 136 4.92 -15.15 -7.22
C PRO A 136 4.98 -16.06 -8.46
N ASP A 137 6.19 -16.27 -8.99
CA ASP A 137 6.38 -17.15 -10.14
C ASP A 137 6.04 -18.60 -9.73
N PRO A 138 5.39 -19.40 -10.59
CA PRO A 138 5.03 -20.78 -10.28
C PRO A 138 6.27 -21.65 -10.04
N VAL A 139 6.14 -22.65 -9.17
CA VAL A 139 7.19 -23.61 -8.85
C VAL A 139 6.69 -25.01 -9.21
N GLY A 140 7.19 -25.56 -10.33
CA GLY A 140 6.66 -26.82 -10.87
C GLY A 140 5.22 -26.63 -11.35
N GLU A 141 4.30 -27.44 -10.82
CA GLU A 141 2.86 -27.38 -11.12
C GLU A 141 2.09 -26.44 -10.17
N GLU A 142 2.71 -25.98 -9.07
CA GLU A 142 2.05 -25.12 -8.10
C GLU A 142 1.93 -23.68 -8.61
N THR A 143 0.69 -23.25 -8.87
CA THR A 143 0.35 -21.87 -9.21
C THR A 143 -0.11 -21.11 -7.97
N PHE A 144 0.34 -19.85 -7.84
CA PHE A 144 -0.04 -18.98 -6.73
C PHE A 144 -1.22 -18.10 -7.10
N GLU A 145 -2.34 -18.73 -7.44
CA GLU A 145 -3.58 -18.03 -7.78
C GLU A 145 -4.16 -17.30 -6.56
N GLY A 146 -4.67 -16.08 -6.78
CA GLY A 146 -5.21 -15.23 -5.71
C GLY A 146 -4.14 -14.53 -4.84
N PHE A 147 -2.85 -14.83 -5.01
CA PHE A 147 -1.80 -14.10 -4.32
C PHE A 147 -1.48 -12.76 -4.98
N ASP A 148 -1.32 -11.72 -4.16
CA ASP A 148 -0.75 -10.45 -4.59
C ASP A 148 0.53 -10.15 -3.80
N THR A 149 1.54 -9.62 -4.47
CA THR A 149 2.79 -9.17 -3.86
C THR A 149 2.90 -7.66 -3.94
N LYS A 150 3.01 -7.01 -2.78
CA LYS A 150 3.22 -5.56 -2.68
C LYS A 150 4.63 -5.23 -2.17
N VAL A 151 5.20 -4.16 -2.73
CA VAL A 151 6.53 -3.68 -2.33
C VAL A 151 6.41 -2.81 -1.08
N LEU A 152 7.17 -3.10 -0.04
CA LEU A 152 7.22 -2.27 1.17
C LEU A 152 8.40 -1.29 1.14
N GLU A 153 9.59 -1.76 0.77
CA GLU A 153 10.79 -0.94 0.70
C GLU A 153 11.62 -1.31 -0.52
N LEU A 154 12.11 -0.30 -1.26
CA LEU A 154 13.08 -0.47 -2.33
C LEU A 154 14.18 0.57 -2.15
N LYS A 155 15.37 0.14 -1.74
CA LYS A 155 16.51 1.03 -1.48
C LYS A 155 17.78 0.55 -2.16
N SER A 156 18.66 1.49 -2.50
CA SER A 156 20.01 1.18 -2.94
C SER A 156 20.92 1.06 -1.71
N VAL A 157 21.65 -0.04 -1.61
CA VAL A 157 22.63 -0.33 -0.56
C VAL A 157 23.99 -0.45 -1.23
N PHE A 158 25.05 -0.05 -0.53
CA PHE A 158 26.41 -0.07 -1.07
C PHE A 158 27.29 -0.96 -0.19
N ASN A 159 28.12 -1.78 -0.81
CA ASN A 159 29.18 -2.54 -0.16
C ASN A 159 30.54 -2.11 -0.73
N MET A 160 31.61 -2.14 0.08
CA MET A 160 32.96 -1.84 -0.39
C MET A 160 33.65 -3.12 -0.89
N GLU A 161 34.23 -3.09 -2.08
CA GLU A 161 34.99 -4.17 -2.69
C GLU A 161 36.37 -3.68 -3.11
N GLY A 162 37.41 -4.53 -2.99
CA GLY A 162 38.79 -4.14 -3.31
C GLY A 162 38.98 -3.67 -4.75
N ASN A 163 38.38 -4.36 -5.72
CA ASN A 163 38.60 -4.05 -7.15
C ASN A 163 37.68 -2.92 -7.66
N MET A 164 36.44 -2.86 -7.16
CA MET A 164 35.40 -1.97 -7.70
C MET A 164 35.12 -0.75 -6.83
N GLY A 165 35.56 -0.76 -5.56
CA GLY A 165 35.19 0.24 -4.56
C GLY A 165 33.74 0.06 -4.12
N ARG A 166 32.93 1.13 -4.20
CA ARG A 166 31.51 1.09 -3.77
C ARG A 166 30.65 0.34 -4.78
N ARG A 167 30.37 -0.94 -4.54
CA ARG A 167 29.41 -1.74 -5.31
C ARG A 167 27.99 -1.43 -4.86
N ARG A 168 27.17 -0.92 -5.78
CA ARG A 168 25.74 -0.70 -5.57
C ARG A 168 24.96 -2.00 -5.74
N GLN A 169 24.09 -2.28 -4.79
CA GLN A 169 23.03 -3.28 -4.88
C GLN A 169 21.69 -2.65 -4.53
N ILE A 170 20.61 -3.28 -4.95
CA ILE A 170 19.24 -2.89 -4.64
C ILE A 170 18.67 -3.93 -3.68
N SER A 171 18.17 -3.46 -2.55
CA SER A 171 17.45 -4.25 -1.57
C SER A 171 15.95 -3.98 -1.74
N ALA A 172 15.22 -5.05 -2.00
CA ALA A 172 13.77 -5.09 -2.10
C ALA A 172 13.20 -5.83 -0.88
N PHE A 173 12.27 -5.20 -0.18
CA PHE A 173 11.48 -5.84 0.88
C PHE A 173 10.02 -5.85 0.44
N VAL A 174 9.42 -7.04 0.40
CA VAL A 174 8.09 -7.28 -0.15
C VAL A 174 7.24 -8.10 0.81
N VAL A 175 5.93 -7.97 0.66
CA VAL A 175 4.91 -8.79 1.33
C VAL A 175 4.04 -9.44 0.26
N THR A 176 3.74 -10.72 0.43
CA THR A 176 2.91 -11.54 -0.46
C THR A 176 1.79 -12.18 0.35
N GLY A 177 0.60 -12.36 -0.22
CA GLY A 177 -0.52 -13.00 0.49
C GLY A 177 -1.79 -13.09 -0.34
N ASN A 178 -2.71 -13.93 0.12
CA ASN A 178 -3.92 -14.35 -0.60
C ASN A 178 -5.20 -13.68 -0.10
N LYS A 179 -5.10 -12.65 0.76
CA LYS A 179 -6.22 -11.98 1.43
C LYS A 179 -7.09 -12.88 2.34
N ASN A 180 -6.69 -14.12 2.56
CA ASN A 180 -7.40 -15.11 3.37
C ASN A 180 -6.52 -15.61 4.52
N GLY A 181 -5.75 -14.71 5.15
CA GLY A 181 -4.91 -15.03 6.30
C GLY A 181 -3.52 -15.57 5.96
N SER A 182 -3.26 -16.05 4.75
CA SER A 182 -1.92 -16.51 4.37
C SER A 182 -1.07 -15.36 3.83
N ALA A 183 0.03 -15.05 4.53
CA ALA A 183 0.95 -14.01 4.10
C ALA A 183 2.41 -14.34 4.40
N GLY A 184 3.32 -13.88 3.53
CA GLY A 184 4.75 -14.06 3.66
C GLY A 184 5.49 -12.75 3.41
N ILE A 185 6.65 -12.61 4.05
CA ILE A 185 7.55 -11.48 3.81
C ILE A 185 8.93 -11.97 3.43
N ALA A 186 9.59 -11.25 2.54
CA ALA A 186 10.97 -11.55 2.21
C ALA A 186 11.76 -10.33 1.76
N LEU A 187 13.07 -10.47 1.92
CA LEU A 187 14.06 -9.52 1.43
C LEU A 187 14.87 -10.17 0.31
N GLY A 188 14.96 -9.46 -0.82
CA GLY A 188 15.78 -9.82 -1.98
C GLY A 188 16.81 -8.75 -2.26
N LYS A 189 18.04 -9.15 -2.59
CA LYS A 189 19.12 -8.26 -3.02
C LYS A 189 19.64 -8.67 -4.38
N ALA A 190 19.85 -7.71 -5.27
CA ALA A 190 20.50 -7.91 -6.56
C ALA A 190 21.11 -6.60 -7.07
N ALA A 191 21.89 -6.66 -8.16
CA ALA A 191 22.40 -5.45 -8.82
C ALA A 191 21.28 -4.63 -9.48
N GLU A 192 20.28 -5.31 -10.03
CA GLU A 192 19.14 -4.71 -10.72
C GLU A 192 17.84 -4.79 -9.90
N ALA A 193 16.98 -3.78 -10.05
CA ALA A 193 15.74 -3.68 -9.30
C ALA A 193 14.76 -4.82 -9.63
N LYS A 194 14.57 -5.13 -10.91
CA LYS A 194 13.65 -6.19 -11.36
C LYS A 194 14.05 -7.56 -10.82
N VAL A 195 15.35 -7.87 -10.85
CA VAL A 195 15.89 -9.12 -10.32
C VAL A 195 15.76 -9.19 -8.80
N ALA A 196 16.01 -8.08 -8.08
CA ALA A 196 15.84 -8.02 -6.63
C ALA A 196 14.38 -8.26 -6.23
N LEU A 197 13.44 -7.63 -6.94
CA LEU A 197 12.00 -7.79 -6.75
C LEU A 197 11.56 -9.23 -7.01
N ARG A 198 11.98 -9.85 -8.13
CA ARG A 198 11.66 -11.25 -8.44
C ARG A 198 12.17 -12.21 -7.36
N LYS A 199 13.42 -12.03 -6.92
CA LYS A 199 13.99 -12.83 -5.81
C LYS A 199 13.21 -12.67 -4.50
N ALA A 200 12.83 -11.42 -4.17
CA ALA A 200 12.05 -11.15 -2.96
C ALA A 200 10.65 -11.79 -3.07
N LYS A 201 9.98 -11.63 -4.22
CA LYS A 201 8.65 -12.15 -4.51
C LYS A 201 8.57 -13.67 -4.31
N ASN A 202 9.45 -14.42 -4.99
CA ASN A 202 9.41 -15.88 -4.96
C ASN A 202 9.81 -16.41 -3.57
N ARG A 203 10.77 -15.76 -2.90
CA ARG A 203 11.13 -16.11 -1.52
C ARG A 203 10.02 -15.83 -0.50
N ALA A 204 9.19 -14.82 -0.73
CA ALA A 204 8.03 -14.54 0.12
C ALA A 204 6.94 -15.61 -0.06
N GLY A 205 6.70 -16.08 -1.30
CA GLY A 205 5.78 -17.18 -1.59
C GLY A 205 6.18 -18.50 -0.94
N GLN A 206 7.48 -18.74 -0.72
CA GLN A 206 7.98 -19.93 -0.01
C GLN A 206 7.89 -19.83 1.52
N LYS A 207 7.68 -18.63 2.08
CA LYS A 207 7.71 -18.36 3.52
C LYS A 207 6.40 -17.77 3.99
N LEU A 208 5.32 -18.50 3.72
CA LEU A 208 3.98 -18.11 4.13
C LEU A 208 3.74 -18.47 5.60
N LEU A 209 3.01 -17.58 6.25
CA LEU A 209 2.53 -17.68 7.61
C LEU A 209 1.01 -17.64 7.54
N TYR A 210 0.34 -18.48 8.30
CA TYR A 210 -1.10 -18.43 8.46
C TYR A 210 -1.45 -17.51 9.63
N ILE A 211 -2.32 -16.54 9.39
CA ILE A 211 -2.77 -15.55 10.36
C ILE A 211 -4.28 -15.69 10.46
N GLU A 212 -4.76 -15.93 11.67
CA GLU A 212 -6.19 -16.05 11.94
C GLU A 212 -6.85 -14.66 11.90
N ILE A 213 -8.04 -14.58 11.30
CA ILE A 213 -8.79 -13.33 11.14
C ILE A 213 -10.15 -13.52 11.79
N PHE A 214 -10.46 -12.70 12.79
CA PHE A 214 -11.77 -12.71 13.44
C PHE A 214 -12.82 -12.15 12.47
N ASN A 215 -13.90 -12.90 12.26
CA ASN A 215 -15.01 -12.57 11.37
C ASN A 215 -14.56 -12.11 9.95
N ASN A 216 -13.41 -12.60 9.47
CA ASN A 216 -12.84 -12.22 8.17
C ASN A 216 -12.63 -10.70 7.97
N HIS A 217 -12.48 -9.91 9.05
CA HIS A 217 -12.23 -8.47 8.95
C HIS A 217 -11.20 -7.89 9.93
N THR A 218 -11.04 -8.42 11.15
CA THR A 218 -10.18 -7.84 12.20
C THR A 218 -9.37 -8.91 12.96
N VAL A 219 -8.51 -8.47 13.89
CA VAL A 219 -7.78 -9.31 14.86
C VAL A 219 -8.68 -9.72 16.05
N TYR A 220 -8.30 -10.79 16.78
CA TYR A 220 -9.10 -11.31 17.90
C TYR A 220 -9.17 -10.38 19.11
N HIS A 221 -8.04 -9.82 19.53
CA HIS A 221 -7.91 -8.90 20.67
C HIS A 221 -6.90 -7.79 20.39
N ASP A 222 -6.90 -6.81 21.29
CA ASP A 222 -5.86 -5.81 21.41
C ASP A 222 -4.57 -6.50 21.87
N PHE A 223 -3.45 -6.21 21.19
CA PHE A 223 -2.16 -6.78 21.57
C PHE A 223 -1.04 -5.75 21.44
N PHE A 224 0.01 -6.02 22.19
CA PHE A 224 1.27 -5.32 22.10
C PHE A 224 2.30 -6.23 21.43
N CYS A 225 3.05 -5.69 20.48
CA CYS A 225 4.20 -6.39 19.92
C CYS A 225 5.42 -5.48 19.80
N GLN A 226 6.61 -6.09 19.89
CA GLN A 226 7.87 -5.38 19.83
C GLN A 226 8.89 -6.18 19.04
N PHE A 227 9.62 -5.49 18.17
CA PHE A 227 10.79 -6.05 17.49
C PHE A 227 11.96 -5.06 17.57
N GLY A 228 13.04 -5.48 18.23
CA GLY A 228 14.11 -4.58 18.64
C GLY A 228 13.56 -3.44 19.51
N LYS A 229 13.79 -2.19 19.10
CA LYS A 229 13.28 -0.99 19.78
C LYS A 229 11.92 -0.48 19.24
N THR A 230 11.38 -1.12 18.20
CA THR A 230 10.10 -0.69 17.58
C THR A 230 8.97 -1.34 18.35
N LYS A 231 8.07 -0.51 18.90
CA LYS A 231 6.90 -0.94 19.66
C LYS A 231 5.64 -0.70 18.84
N ILE A 232 4.72 -1.65 18.84
CA ILE A 232 3.46 -1.52 18.12
C ILE A 232 2.33 -1.90 19.07
N PHE A 233 1.32 -1.04 19.05
CA PHE A 233 0.13 -1.08 19.86
C PHE A 233 -1.04 -1.27 18.90
N VAL A 234 -1.62 -2.47 18.90
CA VAL A 234 -2.72 -2.83 18.00
C VAL A 234 -4.01 -2.91 18.80
N THR A 235 -5.07 -2.31 18.27
CA THR A 235 -6.41 -2.41 18.84
C THR A 235 -7.39 -2.93 17.80
N LYS A 236 -8.21 -3.89 18.20
CA LYS A 236 -9.35 -4.40 17.45
C LYS A 236 -10.36 -3.28 17.19
N LYS A 237 -10.98 -3.31 16.01
CA LYS A 237 -12.02 -2.35 15.63
C LYS A 237 -13.23 -3.07 15.01
N PRO A 238 -14.44 -2.51 15.18
CA PRO A 238 -15.64 -3.04 14.54
C PRO A 238 -15.57 -2.84 13.02
N GLU A 239 -16.49 -3.51 12.32
CA GLU A 239 -16.63 -3.40 10.87
C GLU A 239 -16.90 -1.96 10.43
N GLY A 240 -16.29 -1.55 9.31
CA GLY A 240 -16.48 -0.22 8.72
C GLY A 240 -15.57 0.87 9.28
N TYR A 241 -14.69 0.56 10.25
CA TYR A 241 -13.70 1.50 10.76
C TYR A 241 -12.54 1.74 9.76
N GLY A 242 -12.18 0.71 8.99
CA GLY A 242 -11.07 0.72 8.04
C GLY A 242 -9.68 0.59 8.68
N LEU A 243 -8.65 0.75 7.85
CA LEU A 243 -7.25 0.62 8.27
C LEU A 243 -6.65 1.98 8.65
N VAL A 244 -6.60 2.26 9.96
CA VAL A 244 -5.96 3.46 10.53
C VAL A 244 -4.64 3.06 11.19
N CYS A 245 -3.60 2.95 10.38
CA CYS A 245 -2.30 2.47 10.81
C CYS A 245 -1.15 3.04 9.96
N HIS A 246 0.09 2.71 10.31
CA HIS A 246 1.25 3.07 9.49
C HIS A 246 1.14 2.44 8.09
N ARG A 247 1.53 3.17 7.03
CA ARG A 247 1.39 2.75 5.62
C ARG A 247 1.91 1.34 5.31
N ALA A 248 3.00 0.90 5.96
CA ALA A 248 3.54 -0.44 5.77
C ALA A 248 2.63 -1.51 6.38
N ILE A 249 2.08 -1.26 7.57
CA ILE A 249 1.09 -2.14 8.23
C ILE A 249 -0.18 -2.19 7.38
N LYS A 250 -0.64 -1.04 6.88
CA LYS A 250 -1.80 -0.95 5.99
C LYS A 250 -1.65 -1.86 4.76
N THR A 251 -0.52 -1.71 4.06
CA THR A 251 -0.20 -2.55 2.88
C THR A 251 -0.06 -4.02 3.24
N SER A 252 0.47 -4.37 4.41
CA SER A 252 0.49 -5.76 4.90
C SER A 252 -0.92 -6.28 5.19
N CYS A 253 -1.78 -5.51 5.86
CA CYS A 253 -3.17 -5.88 6.17
C CYS A 253 -3.98 -6.11 4.88
N GLU A 254 -3.83 -5.27 3.87
CA GLU A 254 -4.47 -5.42 2.56
C GLU A 254 -4.11 -6.74 1.85
N VAL A 255 -2.91 -7.28 2.11
CA VAL A 255 -2.41 -8.53 1.53
C VAL A 255 -2.78 -9.73 2.39
N ILE A 256 -2.86 -9.56 3.71
CA ILE A 256 -3.32 -10.58 4.66
C ILE A 256 -4.84 -10.79 4.57
N GLY A 257 -5.62 -9.73 4.38
CA GLY A 257 -7.09 -9.77 4.40
C GLY A 257 -7.74 -9.01 5.56
N ILE A 258 -6.97 -8.31 6.39
CA ILE A 258 -7.50 -7.52 7.51
C ILE A 258 -8.04 -6.19 6.95
N LYS A 259 -9.31 -5.89 7.25
CA LYS A 259 -10.05 -4.71 6.76
C LYS A 259 -10.10 -3.60 7.81
N ASP A 260 -10.26 -3.95 9.08
CA ASP A 260 -10.47 -3.00 10.17
C ASP A 260 -9.38 -3.17 11.22
N LEU A 261 -8.62 -2.10 11.47
CA LEU A 261 -7.56 -2.12 12.46
C LEU A 261 -7.13 -0.71 12.82
N TYR A 262 -6.86 -0.47 14.11
CA TYR A 262 -6.05 0.67 14.53
C TYR A 262 -4.72 0.17 15.07
N ALA A 263 -3.62 0.70 14.54
CA ALA A 263 -2.29 0.36 15.02
C ALA A 263 -1.40 1.60 15.13
N LYS A 264 -0.83 1.79 16.32
CA LYS A 264 0.12 2.85 16.62
C LYS A 264 1.52 2.27 16.73
N VAL A 265 2.44 2.82 15.95
CA VAL A 265 3.87 2.52 16.05
C VAL A 265 4.53 3.58 16.94
N GLU A 266 5.35 3.13 17.89
CA GLU A 266 6.18 3.95 18.76
C GLU A 266 7.65 3.53 18.68
N GLY A 267 8.56 4.50 18.86
CA GLY A 267 10.00 4.28 18.73
C GLY A 267 10.50 4.41 17.28
N PRO A 268 11.57 3.68 16.89
CA PRO A 268 12.17 3.79 15.56
C PRO A 268 11.26 3.31 14.43
N THR A 269 11.20 4.07 13.34
CA THR A 269 10.29 3.81 12.21
C THR A 269 10.94 3.01 11.07
N ASN A 270 11.76 2.02 11.40
CA ASN A 270 12.35 1.13 10.38
C ASN A 270 11.28 0.15 9.85
N LEU A 271 10.97 0.24 8.54
CA LEU A 271 9.92 -0.55 7.90
C LEU A 271 10.05 -2.06 8.11
N GLN A 272 11.27 -2.60 8.07
CA GLN A 272 11.49 -4.04 8.25
C GLN A 272 11.15 -4.48 9.68
N HIS A 273 11.47 -3.65 10.67
CA HIS A 273 11.18 -3.95 12.07
C HIS A 273 9.70 -3.79 12.37
N ILE A 274 9.05 -2.76 11.81
CA ILE A 274 7.61 -2.55 11.94
C ILE A 274 6.86 -3.79 11.45
N VAL A 275 7.16 -4.26 10.25
CA VAL A 275 6.42 -5.37 9.62
C VAL A 275 6.70 -6.69 10.33
N LYS A 276 7.95 -6.93 10.76
CA LYS A 276 8.29 -8.11 11.56
C LYS A 276 7.61 -8.11 12.92
N ALA A 277 7.64 -6.99 13.66
CA ALA A 277 6.93 -6.85 14.93
C ALA A 277 5.44 -7.13 14.76
N PHE A 278 4.84 -6.54 13.73
CA PHE A 278 3.41 -6.69 13.44
C PHE A 278 3.04 -8.15 13.17
N LEU A 279 3.79 -8.85 12.31
CA LEU A 279 3.54 -10.27 12.03
C LEU A 279 3.78 -11.17 13.26
N ILE A 280 4.79 -10.89 14.07
CA ILE A 280 5.01 -11.63 15.33
C ILE A 280 3.81 -11.47 16.26
N GLY A 281 3.28 -10.25 16.40
CA GLY A 281 2.08 -10.01 17.21
C GLY A 281 0.84 -10.73 16.69
N LEU A 282 0.65 -10.73 15.36
CA LEU A 282 -0.44 -11.47 14.73
C LEU A 282 -0.33 -12.99 14.92
N LEU A 283 0.88 -13.54 14.92
CA LEU A 283 1.11 -14.96 15.20
C LEU A 283 0.92 -15.34 16.67
N GLN A 284 1.11 -14.39 17.59
CA GLN A 284 0.95 -14.61 19.03
C GLN A 284 -0.48 -14.42 19.51
N GLN A 285 -1.41 -14.06 18.62
CA GLN A 285 -2.80 -13.90 19.00
C GLN A 285 -3.40 -15.26 19.41
N LYS A 286 -4.09 -15.30 20.54
CA LYS A 286 -4.99 -16.38 20.95
C LYS A 286 -6.40 -16.19 20.36
N THR A 287 -6.97 -17.26 19.81
CA THR A 287 -8.40 -17.28 19.45
C THR A 287 -9.28 -17.26 20.70
N HIS A 288 -10.55 -16.89 20.53
CA HIS A 288 -11.53 -17.00 21.61
C HIS A 288 -11.69 -18.45 22.10
N GLN A 289 -11.58 -19.43 21.20
CA GLN A 289 -11.67 -20.84 21.56
C GLN A 289 -10.49 -21.28 22.44
N MET A 290 -9.26 -20.94 22.05
CA MET A 290 -8.08 -21.22 22.86
C MET A 290 -8.16 -20.58 24.24
N LEU A 291 -8.70 -19.36 24.34
CA LEU A 291 -8.87 -18.68 25.61
C LEU A 291 -9.95 -19.33 26.49
N ALA A 292 -11.07 -19.73 25.88
CA ALA A 292 -12.14 -20.46 26.56
C ALA A 292 -11.62 -21.77 27.17
N GLU A 293 -10.79 -22.51 26.43
CA GLU A 293 -10.19 -23.77 26.86
C GLU A 293 -9.14 -23.58 27.97
N GLU A 294 -8.29 -22.56 27.85
CA GLU A 294 -7.26 -22.24 28.86
C GLU A 294 -7.88 -21.88 30.21
N LYS A 295 -8.90 -21.03 30.19
CA LYS A 295 -9.60 -20.56 31.39
C LYS A 295 -10.69 -21.52 31.85
N LYS A 296 -11.16 -22.42 30.97
CA LYS A 296 -12.34 -23.28 31.16
C LYS A 296 -13.59 -22.48 31.52
N LEU A 297 -13.80 -21.36 30.84
CA LEU A 297 -14.95 -20.47 31.00
C LEU A 297 -15.51 -20.03 29.64
N HIS A 298 -16.79 -19.67 29.59
CA HIS A 298 -17.40 -19.10 28.39
C HIS A 298 -16.85 -17.69 28.10
N VAL A 299 -16.55 -17.43 26.82
CA VAL A 299 -16.19 -16.09 26.36
C VAL A 299 -17.47 -15.40 25.88
N VAL A 300 -17.87 -14.35 26.59
CA VAL A 300 -19.09 -13.59 26.31
C VAL A 300 -18.72 -12.22 25.74
N GLU A 301 -19.32 -11.87 24.61
CA GLU A 301 -19.20 -10.56 24.00
C GLU A 301 -20.43 -9.70 24.34
N PHE A 302 -20.16 -8.46 24.74
CA PHE A 302 -21.18 -7.45 25.02
C PHE A 302 -21.08 -6.33 23.98
N ARG A 303 -22.02 -6.29 23.03
CA ARG A 303 -22.06 -5.25 22.00
C ARG A 303 -23.02 -4.15 22.36
N LYS A 304 -22.60 -2.89 22.18
CA LYS A 304 -23.46 -1.72 22.38
C LYS A 304 -24.64 -1.70 21.41
N GLU A 305 -24.46 -2.23 20.20
CA GLU A 305 -25.50 -2.31 19.16
C GLU A 305 -26.65 -3.22 19.55
N ASN A 306 -26.38 -4.23 20.38
CA ASN A 306 -27.36 -5.19 20.87
C ASN A 306 -27.80 -4.86 22.30
N ASP A 307 -27.78 -3.57 22.70
CA ASP A 307 -28.10 -3.12 24.06
C ASP A 307 -27.35 -3.89 25.17
N TYR A 308 -26.09 -4.25 24.90
CA TYR A 308 -25.25 -5.06 25.79
C TYR A 308 -25.84 -6.44 26.11
N PHE A 309 -26.61 -7.03 25.19
CA PHE A 309 -27.05 -8.41 25.30
C PHE A 309 -25.85 -9.38 25.29
N PRO A 310 -25.77 -10.33 26.25
CA PRO A 310 -24.66 -11.26 26.35
C PRO A 310 -24.71 -12.30 25.23
N THR A 311 -23.75 -12.24 24.30
CA THR A 311 -23.59 -13.26 23.25
C THR A 311 -22.39 -14.16 23.55
N VAL A 312 -22.59 -15.48 23.64
CA VAL A 312 -21.50 -16.44 23.84
C VAL A 312 -20.76 -16.64 22.52
N VAL A 313 -19.48 -16.27 22.48
CA VAL A 313 -18.65 -16.36 21.26
C VAL A 313 -17.85 -17.67 21.21
N ALA A 314 -17.43 -18.17 22.38
CA ALA A 314 -16.73 -19.44 22.49
C ALA A 314 -17.10 -20.14 23.81
N SER A 315 -17.17 -21.47 23.76
CA SER A 315 -17.48 -22.32 24.89
C SER A 315 -16.44 -23.43 25.01
N PRO A 316 -15.86 -23.65 26.20
CA PRO A 316 -15.00 -24.80 26.44
C PRO A 316 -15.85 -26.08 26.53
N PRO A 317 -15.26 -27.26 26.27
CA PRO A 317 -15.96 -28.52 26.45
C PRO A 317 -16.34 -28.79 27.92
N ILE A 318 -15.52 -28.32 28.87
CA ILE A 318 -15.78 -28.42 30.31
C ILE A 318 -15.63 -27.03 30.94
N CYS A 319 -16.71 -26.54 31.56
CA CYS A 319 -16.75 -25.22 32.19
C CYS A 319 -16.54 -25.32 33.72
N ARG A 320 -15.73 -24.43 34.28
CA ARG A 320 -15.53 -24.31 35.74
C ARG A 320 -16.74 -23.65 36.38
N LYS A 321 -17.04 -24.06 37.62
CA LYS A 321 -18.03 -23.37 38.46
C LYS A 321 -17.43 -22.11 39.06
N GLN A 322 -18.28 -21.14 39.41
CA GLN A 322 -17.88 -19.86 40.01
C GLN A 322 -17.01 -20.03 41.27
N ALA A 323 -17.27 -21.06 42.09
CA ALA A 323 -16.49 -21.36 43.29
C ALA A 323 -15.01 -21.71 43.02
N GLN A 324 -14.67 -22.13 41.80
CA GLN A 324 -13.31 -22.48 41.40
C GLN A 324 -12.52 -21.30 40.82
N VAL A 325 -13.20 -20.17 40.56
CA VAL A 325 -12.57 -18.96 40.05
C VAL A 325 -11.91 -18.21 41.20
N LYS A 326 -10.62 -17.91 41.06
CA LYS A 326 -9.88 -17.23 42.11
C LYS A 326 -10.20 -15.73 42.09
N PRO A 327 -10.38 -15.06 43.24
CA PRO A 327 -10.71 -13.62 43.27
C PRO A 327 -9.66 -12.70 42.64
N TYR A 328 -8.39 -13.12 42.60
CA TYR A 328 -7.28 -12.35 42.04
C TYR A 328 -6.99 -12.68 40.56
N GLU A 329 -7.80 -13.52 39.93
CA GLU A 329 -7.65 -13.86 38.52
C GLU A 329 -8.11 -12.71 37.61
N VAL A 330 -7.31 -12.36 36.60
CA VAL A 330 -7.70 -11.34 35.62
C VAL A 330 -8.79 -11.90 34.72
N MET A 331 -10.02 -11.40 34.91
CA MET A 331 -11.21 -11.79 34.15
C MET A 331 -11.49 -10.84 32.96
N ASP A 332 -10.98 -9.61 33.01
CA ASP A 332 -11.10 -8.68 31.89
C ASP A 332 -10.27 -9.19 30.71
N TYR A 333 -10.97 -9.53 29.64
CA TYR A 333 -10.40 -10.01 28.39
C TYR A 333 -9.33 -9.07 27.84
N THR A 334 -9.57 -7.76 27.91
CA THR A 334 -8.65 -6.76 27.35
C THR A 334 -7.35 -6.68 28.15
N GLN A 335 -7.45 -6.74 29.48
CA GLN A 335 -6.29 -6.71 30.37
C GLN A 335 -5.48 -8.00 30.27
N TYR A 336 -6.16 -9.15 30.19
CA TYR A 336 -5.52 -10.44 30.01
C TYR A 336 -4.72 -10.49 28.68
N ALA A 337 -5.33 -10.03 27.58
CA ALA A 337 -4.71 -10.01 26.26
C ALA A 337 -3.47 -9.10 26.16
N LEU A 338 -3.46 -7.96 26.88
CA LEU A 338 -2.35 -7.01 26.86
C LEU A 338 -1.19 -7.37 27.82
N GLY A 339 -1.37 -8.39 28.68
CA GLY A 339 -0.33 -8.86 29.61
C GLY A 339 0.11 -7.78 30.59
N ASP A 340 -0.84 -7.26 31.39
CA ASP A 340 -0.69 -6.18 32.37
C ASP A 340 -0.18 -4.83 31.81
N ARG A 341 -0.10 -4.71 30.49
CA ARG A 341 0.26 -3.45 29.82
C ARG A 341 -0.99 -2.64 29.57
N VAL A 342 -0.93 -1.35 29.90
CA VAL A 342 -2.02 -0.42 29.62
C VAL A 342 -1.57 0.59 28.57
N PHE A 343 -2.43 0.91 27.62
CA PHE A 343 -2.16 2.02 26.71
C PHE A 343 -2.10 3.32 27.51
N LEU A 344 -0.98 4.05 27.42
CA LEU A 344 -0.93 5.41 27.94
C LEU A 344 -1.86 6.29 27.09
N ARG A 345 -3.08 6.49 27.56
CA ARG A 345 -4.00 7.47 26.96
C ARG A 345 -3.49 8.87 27.30
N LYS A 346 -2.81 9.51 26.35
CA LYS A 346 -2.48 10.93 26.48
C LYS A 346 -3.79 11.70 26.66
N LYS A 347 -3.87 12.52 27.72
CA LYS A 347 -4.98 13.45 27.93
C LYS A 347 -5.05 14.35 26.69
N LYS A 348 -6.24 14.46 26.09
CA LYS A 348 -6.44 15.40 24.98
C LYS A 348 -6.09 16.79 25.49
N GLU A 349 -5.22 17.49 24.78
CA GLU A 349 -4.95 18.88 25.09
C GLU A 349 -6.27 19.65 25.00
N PRO A 350 -6.60 20.47 26.01
CA PRO A 350 -7.81 21.25 25.94
C PRO A 350 -7.69 22.21 24.75
N PRO A 351 -8.79 22.47 24.03
CA PRO A 351 -8.76 23.37 22.88
C PRO A 351 -8.31 24.77 23.32
N PHE A 352 -7.70 25.55 22.41
CA PHE A 352 -7.06 26.82 22.76
C PHE A 352 -7.98 27.79 23.53
N PHE A 353 -9.29 27.78 23.22
CA PHE A 353 -10.29 28.66 23.81
C PHE A 353 -10.59 28.36 25.28
N THR A 354 -10.18 27.21 25.84
CA THR A 354 -10.44 26.93 27.25
C THR A 354 -9.72 27.88 28.20
N LYS A 355 -8.70 28.59 27.71
CA LYS A 355 -7.94 29.59 28.47
C LYS A 355 -8.56 31.00 28.38
N LEU A 356 -9.60 31.20 27.58
CA LEU A 356 -10.23 32.51 27.38
C LEU A 356 -11.28 32.78 28.48
N PRO A 357 -11.43 34.03 28.95
CA PRO A 357 -12.48 34.40 29.91
C PRO A 357 -13.91 34.09 29.41
N SER A 358 -14.12 34.14 28.10
CA SER A 358 -15.39 33.76 27.47
C SER A 358 -15.78 32.30 27.75
N TRP A 359 -14.80 31.40 27.81
CA TRP A 359 -15.03 29.99 28.13
C TRP A 359 -15.39 29.77 29.59
N GLU A 360 -14.79 30.52 30.52
CA GLU A 360 -15.19 30.50 31.93
C GLU A 360 -16.64 30.97 32.10
N ASN A 361 -17.02 32.04 31.39
CA ASN A 361 -18.40 32.52 31.40
C ASN A 361 -19.38 31.49 30.81
N TYR A 362 -18.98 30.79 29.75
CA TYR A 362 -19.74 29.67 29.21
C TYR A 362 -19.88 28.54 30.23
N LEU A 363 -18.78 28.14 30.90
CA LEU A 363 -18.80 27.08 31.91
C LEU A 363 -19.72 27.44 33.08
N LYS A 364 -19.68 28.68 33.59
CA LYS A 364 -20.59 29.16 34.64
C LYS A 364 -22.05 29.01 34.22
N LYS A 365 -22.37 29.39 32.98
CA LYS A 365 -23.73 29.23 32.42
C LYS A 365 -24.13 27.76 32.25
N ALA A 366 -23.22 26.92 31.76
CA ALA A 366 -23.46 25.50 31.52
C ALA A 366 -23.49 24.65 32.81
N GLN A 367 -22.88 25.14 33.90
CA GLN A 367 -22.79 24.41 35.18
C GLN A 367 -24.17 24.12 35.77
N TYR A 368 -25.14 25.04 35.61
CA TYR A 368 -26.53 24.85 36.04
C TYR A 368 -27.22 23.66 35.38
N THR A 369 -26.86 23.30 34.14
CA THR A 369 -27.52 22.24 33.37
C THR A 369 -26.72 20.95 33.27
N ARG A 370 -25.47 20.92 33.76
CA ARG A 370 -24.51 19.81 33.56
C ARG A 370 -25.07 18.42 33.92
N ASN A 371 -25.77 18.33 35.06
CA ASN A 371 -26.24 17.05 35.58
C ASN A 371 -27.71 16.76 35.22
N ARG A 372 -28.39 17.67 34.50
CA ARG A 372 -29.84 17.58 34.30
C ARG A 372 -30.27 16.29 33.60
N ASN A 373 -29.54 15.84 32.57
CA ASN A 373 -29.84 14.58 31.88
C ASN A 373 -29.57 13.35 32.76
N LYS A 374 -28.49 13.36 33.56
CA LYS A 374 -28.19 12.26 34.49
C LYS A 374 -29.28 12.13 35.55
N VAL A 375 -29.70 13.25 36.13
CA VAL A 375 -30.80 13.30 37.10
C VAL A 375 -32.11 12.83 36.45
N LYS A 376 -32.38 13.23 35.20
CA LYS A 376 -33.56 12.75 34.47
C LYS A 376 -33.55 11.22 34.28
N VAL A 377 -32.40 10.65 33.90
CA VAL A 377 -32.24 9.20 33.74
C VAL A 377 -32.33 8.47 35.08
N SER A 378 -31.72 9.00 36.15
CA SER A 378 -31.83 8.38 37.48
C SER A 378 -33.26 8.39 37.99
N LEU A 379 -33.98 9.52 37.83
CA LEU A 379 -35.40 9.62 38.20
C LEU A 379 -36.26 8.65 37.39
N LEU A 380 -36.02 8.53 36.08
CA LEU A 380 -36.71 7.54 35.23
C LEU A 380 -36.40 6.10 35.66
N ALA A 381 -35.18 5.80 36.08
CA ALA A 381 -34.78 4.47 36.52
C ALA A 381 -35.37 4.10 37.89
N GLU A 382 -35.41 5.05 38.83
CA GLU A 382 -35.92 4.83 40.19
C GLU A 382 -37.44 4.84 40.25
N TYR A 383 -38.08 5.81 39.57
CA TYR A 383 -39.52 6.09 39.71
C TYR A 383 -40.34 5.77 38.45
N GLY A 384 -39.70 5.33 37.36
CA GLY A 384 -40.37 5.08 36.06
C GLY A 384 -40.78 6.36 35.30
N GLN A 385 -40.72 7.53 35.94
CA GLN A 385 -41.08 8.83 35.37
C GLN A 385 -40.20 9.96 35.92
N VAL A 386 -40.16 11.10 35.21
CA VAL A 386 -39.40 12.27 35.67
C VAL A 386 -40.27 13.05 36.65
N GLN A 387 -40.02 12.84 37.94
CA GLN A 387 -40.74 13.51 39.01
C GLN A 387 -39.80 14.06 40.08
N SER A 388 -40.28 15.02 40.85
CA SER A 388 -39.56 15.51 42.03
C SER A 388 -39.42 14.39 43.07
N PHE A 389 -38.34 14.39 43.85
CA PHE A 389 -38.21 13.52 45.03
C PHE A 389 -39.35 13.78 46.06
N TYR A 390 -39.93 14.97 46.02
CA TYR A 390 -41.07 15.33 46.86
C TYR A 390 -42.42 14.86 46.32
N ALA A 391 -42.47 14.21 45.16
CA ALA A 391 -43.72 13.73 44.55
C ALA A 391 -44.47 12.74 45.45
N GLU A 392 -43.77 12.01 46.33
CA GLU A 392 -44.39 11.12 47.32
C GLU A 392 -45.20 11.90 48.38
N LYS A 393 -44.74 13.09 48.74
CA LYS A 393 -45.41 13.97 49.72
C LYS A 393 -46.41 14.93 49.05
N TYR A 394 -46.11 15.35 47.83
CA TYR A 394 -46.87 16.33 47.05
C TYR A 394 -47.09 15.79 45.63
N PRO A 395 -48.13 14.97 45.41
CA PRO A 395 -48.39 14.32 44.11
C PRO A 395 -48.65 15.32 42.97
N GLU A 396 -48.99 16.57 43.29
CA GLU A 396 -49.13 17.67 42.34
C GLU A 396 -47.82 18.11 41.69
N CYS A 397 -46.67 17.75 42.28
CA CYS A 397 -45.34 18.08 41.76
C CYS A 397 -44.86 17.12 40.66
N VAL A 398 -45.76 16.30 40.09
CA VAL A 398 -45.50 15.44 38.94
C VAL A 398 -45.75 16.22 37.64
N GLN A 399 -44.86 16.05 36.66
CA GLN A 399 -44.97 16.72 35.37
C GLN A 399 -46.22 16.21 34.62
N GLY A 400 -47.21 17.08 34.38
CA GLY A 400 -48.48 16.69 33.73
C GLY A 400 -49.60 16.30 34.69
N TYR A 401 -49.44 16.53 36.01
CA TYR A 401 -50.50 16.35 36.99
C TYR A 401 -51.75 17.17 36.64
N ARG A 402 -52.90 16.50 36.57
CA ARG A 402 -54.22 17.13 36.53
C ARG A 402 -54.87 16.92 37.89
N ARG A 403 -55.35 18.00 38.51
CA ARG A 403 -56.18 17.87 39.70
C ARG A 403 -57.37 16.96 39.38
N PRO A 404 -57.71 15.99 40.25
CA PRO A 404 -58.97 15.29 40.15
C PRO A 404 -60.08 16.34 40.09
N GLN A 405 -60.97 16.26 39.11
CA GLN A 405 -62.18 17.07 39.14
C GLN A 405 -62.98 16.60 40.36
N GLU A 406 -63.30 17.54 41.25
CA GLU A 406 -64.20 17.28 42.37
C GLU A 406 -65.50 16.76 41.77
N THR A 407 -65.80 15.48 41.99
CA THR A 407 -67.15 14.96 41.78
C THR A 407 -68.02 15.72 42.78
N VAL A 408 -68.75 16.72 42.28
CA VAL A 408 -69.82 17.36 43.03
C VAL A 408 -70.78 16.24 43.41
N ALA A 409 -70.77 15.87 44.69
CA ALA A 409 -71.69 14.90 45.24
C ALA A 409 -73.10 15.53 45.16
N GLU A 410 -74.01 14.85 44.44
CA GLU A 410 -75.46 15.05 44.57
C GLU A 410 -75.96 14.50 45.91
#